data_AF-A0A1V5ZZP5-F1
#
_entry.id   AF-A0A1V5ZZP5-F1
#
_cell.length_a   1.000
_cell.length_b   1.000
_cell.length_c   1.000
_cell.angle_alpha   90.00
_cell.angle_beta   90.00
_cell.angle_gamma   90.00
#
_symmetry.space_group_name_H-M   'P 1'
#
loop_
_entity.id
_entity.type
_entity.pdbx_description
1 polymer ?
#
loop_
_entity_poly.entity_id
_entity_poly.type
_entity_poly.pdbx_seq_one_letter_code
_entity_poly.pdbx_strand_id
1 'polypeptide(L)'
;MNTLPQSYDEPRGDIQVYRRPDEVLAEATEAAKALHTVLAAKTKKVMMNGEQYLEFEDWQTVGRFYGITVKVISTEFIDYGAAQGFLAKAVAIRADGMEVSAAEAMCLNDEEKWSARTKYEYLYVLKDGTKQVEDPPSNMITWVDNPNKPGKKMPLKEKVATGEVKVPLFQLRSMAQTRACAKALRNVLAWVVVLAGYRPTPAEELDGQTHDEPQAQAPQETKAPLQEPQKKSTKKEAAGEQTVSVLIKNVEAKAGEKNGKKYTIYSIFDVAGEKYGTFDEALADLARTAIHTEQIATITFTDGQYGKRITALDLTEREPGIDG
;
A
#
# COMPACT_ATOMS: atom_id res chain seq x y z
N MET A 1 -40.61 -9.34 -54.87
CA MET A 1 -41.14 -9.12 -53.51
C MET A 1 -39.94 -9.04 -52.59
N ASN A 2 -39.58 -7.84 -52.16
CA ASN A 2 -38.40 -7.56 -51.36
C ASN A 2 -38.87 -7.26 -49.93
N THR A 3 -38.77 -8.23 -49.04
CA THR A 3 -39.08 -8.05 -47.61
C THR A 3 -37.83 -7.53 -46.92
N LEU A 4 -37.86 -6.26 -46.52
CA LEU A 4 -36.86 -5.65 -45.66
C LEU A 4 -36.89 -6.31 -44.26
N PRO A 5 -35.74 -6.55 -43.61
CA PRO A 5 -35.71 -7.07 -42.25
C PRO A 5 -36.20 -6.01 -41.26
N GLN A 6 -37.07 -6.43 -40.33
CA GLN A 6 -37.46 -5.63 -39.17
C GLN A 6 -36.21 -5.24 -38.39
N SER A 7 -35.97 -3.93 -38.24
CA SER A 7 -34.99 -3.40 -37.32
C SER A 7 -35.44 -3.73 -35.89
N TYR A 8 -34.71 -4.61 -35.22
CA TYR A 8 -34.79 -4.78 -33.78
C TYR A 8 -34.21 -3.53 -33.12
N ASP A 9 -35.09 -2.63 -32.69
CA ASP A 9 -34.74 -1.50 -31.83
C ASP A 9 -34.79 -2.02 -30.39
N GLU A 10 -33.70 -2.63 -29.93
CA GLU A 10 -33.55 -2.97 -28.51
C GLU A 10 -33.45 -1.66 -27.71
N PRO A 11 -34.25 -1.47 -26.64
CA PRO A 11 -34.13 -0.28 -25.82
C PRO A 11 -32.74 -0.27 -25.17
N ARG A 12 -31.90 0.65 -25.63
CA ARG A 12 -30.64 0.99 -24.96
C ARG A 12 -31.02 1.57 -23.61
N GLY A 13 -30.88 0.79 -22.54
CA GLY A 13 -31.11 1.28 -21.20
C GLY A 13 -30.13 2.41 -20.90
N ASP A 14 -30.64 3.60 -20.64
CA ASP A 14 -29.84 4.73 -20.20
C ASP A 14 -29.07 4.37 -18.91
N ILE A 15 -27.90 4.98 -18.71
CA ILE A 15 -27.14 4.84 -17.46
C ILE A 15 -27.98 5.42 -16.33
N GLN A 16 -28.25 4.63 -15.29
CA GLN A 16 -29.07 5.03 -14.15
C GLN A 16 -28.33 4.91 -12.82
N VAL A 17 -28.64 5.83 -11.91
CA VAL A 17 -28.20 5.78 -10.52
C VAL A 17 -29.04 4.75 -9.79
N TYR A 18 -28.41 3.64 -9.37
CA TYR A 18 -29.11 2.51 -8.76
C TYR A 18 -29.57 2.78 -7.30
N ARG A 19 -28.72 3.43 -6.50
CA ARG A 19 -29.03 3.89 -5.14
C ARG A 19 -28.69 5.36 -5.01
N ARG A 20 -29.42 6.06 -4.14
CA ARG A 20 -29.17 7.47 -3.87
C ARG A 20 -27.71 7.69 -3.41
N PRO A 21 -26.94 8.60 -4.04
CA PRO A 21 -25.52 8.76 -3.73
C PRO A 21 -25.24 9.18 -2.29
N ASP A 22 -26.12 9.97 -1.68
CA ASP A 22 -25.99 10.40 -0.28
C ASP A 22 -26.07 9.23 0.71
N GLU A 23 -26.93 8.24 0.45
CA GLU A 23 -27.01 7.02 1.27
C GLU A 23 -25.74 6.17 1.12
N VAL A 24 -25.27 5.99 -0.12
CA VAL A 24 -24.06 5.20 -0.41
C VAL A 24 -22.84 5.82 0.29
N LEU A 25 -22.70 7.14 0.23
CA LEU A 25 -21.59 7.85 0.88
C LEU A 25 -21.70 7.83 2.41
N ALA A 26 -22.92 7.91 2.97
CA ALA A 26 -23.12 7.84 4.40
C ALA A 26 -22.68 6.48 4.98
N GLU A 27 -23.13 5.38 4.37
CA GLU A 27 -22.75 4.01 4.75
C GLU A 27 -21.23 3.79 4.63
N ALA A 28 -20.64 4.27 3.54
CA ALA A 28 -19.20 4.16 3.33
C ALA A 28 -18.36 4.97 4.30
N THR A 29 -18.83 6.16 4.66
CA THR A 29 -18.17 6.99 5.66
C THR A 29 -18.22 6.33 7.03
N GLU A 30 -19.32 5.67 7.37
CA GLU A 30 -19.43 4.87 8.60
C GLU A 30 -18.45 3.69 8.59
N ALA A 31 -18.45 2.90 7.51
CA ALA A 31 -17.53 1.78 7.33
C ALA A 31 -16.05 2.22 7.37
N ALA A 32 -15.73 3.35 6.75
CA ALA A 32 -14.38 3.93 6.74
C ALA A 32 -13.91 4.33 8.15
N LYS A 33 -14.78 4.94 8.96
CA LYS A 33 -14.49 5.28 10.37
C LYS A 33 -14.27 4.03 11.23
N ALA A 34 -15.10 3.00 11.02
CA ALA A 34 -14.95 1.71 11.71
C ALA A 34 -13.61 1.05 11.34
N LEU A 35 -13.28 1.02 10.05
CA LEU A 35 -12.00 0.51 9.56
C LEU A 35 -10.82 1.28 10.16
N HIS A 36 -10.88 2.61 10.15
CA HIS A 36 -9.83 3.46 10.72
C HIS A 36 -9.58 3.13 12.19
N THR A 37 -10.64 2.89 12.97
CA THR A 37 -10.53 2.51 14.39
C THR A 37 -9.76 1.20 14.57
N VAL A 38 -10.08 0.18 13.76
CA VAL A 38 -9.41 -1.13 13.80
C VAL A 38 -7.93 -0.99 13.42
N LEU A 39 -7.64 -0.30 12.32
CA LEU A 39 -6.28 -0.10 11.82
C LEU A 39 -5.43 0.77 12.74
N ALA A 40 -6.03 1.75 13.43
CA ALA A 40 -5.35 2.58 14.41
C ALA A 40 -4.84 1.76 15.60
N ALA A 41 -5.59 0.75 16.02
CA ALA A 41 -5.27 -0.12 17.15
C ALA A 41 -4.20 -1.19 16.86
N LYS A 42 -3.85 -1.43 15.59
CA LYS A 42 -2.80 -2.40 15.22
C LYS A 42 -1.44 -1.94 15.75
N THR A 43 -0.74 -2.83 16.46
CA THR A 43 0.63 -2.58 16.95
C THR A 43 1.68 -2.74 15.86
N LYS A 44 1.41 -3.61 14.87
CA LYS A 44 2.22 -3.82 13.69
C LYS A 44 1.41 -3.41 12.47
N LYS A 45 1.91 -2.40 11.74
CA LYS A 45 1.25 -1.82 10.57
C LYS A 45 2.22 -1.92 9.41
N VAL A 46 1.73 -2.29 8.23
CA VAL A 46 2.53 -2.26 7.01
C VAL A 46 2.61 -0.81 6.54
N MET A 47 3.78 -0.21 6.72
CA MET A 47 4.08 1.16 6.33
C MET A 47 5.11 1.16 5.21
N MET A 48 4.87 1.92 4.14
CA MET A 48 5.84 2.17 3.07
C MET A 48 5.75 3.64 2.68
N ASN A 49 6.89 4.33 2.65
CA ASN A 49 6.98 5.76 2.31
C ASN A 49 6.02 6.66 3.11
N GLY A 50 5.82 6.36 4.41
CA GLY A 50 4.93 7.12 5.28
C GLY A 50 3.44 6.79 5.14
N GLU A 51 3.08 5.88 4.24
CA GLU A 51 1.70 5.47 3.99
C GLU A 51 1.43 4.07 4.52
N GLN A 52 0.22 3.86 5.02
CA GLN A 52 -0.21 2.56 5.53
C GLN A 52 -0.94 1.78 4.44
N TYR A 53 -0.55 0.51 4.31
CA TYR A 53 -1.10 -0.46 3.38
C TYR A 53 -1.87 -1.54 4.16
N LEU A 54 -2.94 -2.04 3.55
CA LEU A 54 -3.82 -3.03 4.17
C LEU A 54 -3.32 -4.44 3.89
N GLU A 55 -3.19 -5.23 4.96
CA GLU A 55 -2.98 -6.67 4.88
C GLU A 55 -4.29 -7.37 4.52
N PHE A 56 -4.21 -8.63 4.11
CA PHE A 56 -5.36 -9.43 3.73
C PHE A 56 -6.48 -9.43 4.79
N GLU A 57 -6.16 -9.53 6.06
CA GLU A 57 -7.12 -9.50 7.17
C GLU A 57 -7.84 -8.15 7.29
N ASP A 58 -7.18 -7.05 6.90
CA ASP A 58 -7.79 -5.73 6.88
C ASP A 58 -8.82 -5.64 5.74
N TRP A 59 -8.50 -6.21 4.57
CA TRP A 59 -9.45 -6.36 3.47
C TRP A 59 -10.65 -7.25 3.84
N GLN A 60 -10.41 -8.34 4.57
CA GLN A 60 -11.49 -9.19 5.09
C GLN A 60 -12.38 -8.43 6.09
N THR A 61 -11.79 -7.56 6.91
CA THR A 61 -12.53 -6.71 7.84
C THR A 61 -13.49 -5.78 7.10
N VAL A 62 -13.02 -5.07 6.07
CA VAL A 62 -13.88 -4.23 5.23
C VAL A 62 -14.95 -5.06 4.52
N GLY A 63 -14.56 -6.21 3.95
CA GLY A 63 -15.51 -7.13 3.31
C GLY A 63 -16.65 -7.51 4.24
N ARG A 64 -16.35 -7.74 5.53
CA ARG A 64 -17.35 -8.14 6.50
C ARG A 64 -18.40 -7.05 6.77
N PHE A 65 -18.05 -5.78 6.69
CA PHE A 65 -19.01 -4.68 6.82
C PHE A 65 -20.09 -4.71 5.74
N TYR A 66 -19.76 -5.19 4.55
CA TYR A 66 -20.66 -5.28 3.40
C TYR A 66 -21.25 -6.68 3.17
N GLY A 67 -21.02 -7.61 4.09
CA GLY A 67 -21.45 -9.01 3.91
C GLY A 67 -20.74 -9.69 2.73
N ILE A 68 -19.52 -9.26 2.40
CA ILE A 68 -18.68 -9.84 1.35
C ILE A 68 -17.60 -10.71 2.01
N THR A 69 -17.38 -11.89 1.46
CA THR A 69 -16.24 -12.78 1.77
C THR A 69 -15.50 -13.10 0.49
N VAL A 70 -14.41 -13.84 0.57
CA VAL A 70 -13.60 -14.24 -0.59
C VAL A 70 -13.24 -15.71 -0.50
N LYS A 71 -13.16 -16.38 -1.65
CA LYS A 71 -12.69 -17.76 -1.75
C LYS A 71 -11.73 -17.92 -2.93
N VAL A 72 -10.71 -18.73 -2.73
CA VAL A 72 -9.88 -19.25 -3.83
C VAL A 72 -10.72 -20.25 -4.62
N ILE A 73 -10.71 -20.16 -5.95
CA ILE A 73 -11.43 -21.08 -6.84
C ILE A 73 -10.49 -21.96 -7.68
N SER A 74 -9.26 -21.51 -7.93
CA SER A 74 -8.22 -22.35 -8.51
C SER A 74 -6.83 -21.94 -8.03
N THR A 75 -5.89 -22.88 -8.08
CA THR A 75 -4.47 -22.61 -7.88
C THR A 75 -3.67 -23.59 -8.70
N GLU A 76 -2.89 -23.06 -9.64
CA GLU A 76 -2.19 -23.83 -10.66
C GLU A 76 -0.69 -23.58 -10.54
N PHE A 77 0.11 -24.63 -10.66
CA PHE A 77 1.55 -24.47 -10.79
C PHE A 77 1.87 -23.96 -12.19
N ILE A 78 2.74 -22.97 -12.27
CA ILE A 78 3.17 -22.34 -13.52
C ILE A 78 4.69 -22.35 -13.60
N ASP A 79 5.21 -22.59 -14.81
CA ASP A 79 6.62 -22.76 -15.10
C ASP A 79 7.01 -21.96 -16.35
N TYR A 80 7.81 -20.92 -16.15
CA TYR A 80 8.40 -20.10 -17.22
C TYR A 80 9.92 -20.36 -17.36
N GLY A 81 10.38 -21.53 -16.94
CA GLY A 81 11.80 -21.91 -16.92
C GLY A 81 12.51 -21.37 -15.69
N ALA A 82 13.11 -20.18 -15.79
CA ALA A 82 13.86 -19.60 -14.68
C ALA A 82 12.95 -19.13 -13.53
N ALA A 83 11.71 -18.76 -13.85
CA ALA A 83 10.69 -18.34 -12.91
C ALA A 83 9.59 -19.40 -12.81
N GLN A 84 9.37 -19.94 -11.62
CA GLN A 84 8.39 -20.99 -11.33
C GLN A 84 7.60 -20.62 -10.08
N GLY A 85 6.33 -21.00 -10.02
CA GLY A 85 5.51 -20.70 -8.87
C GLY A 85 4.05 -21.07 -9.08
N PHE A 86 3.15 -20.23 -8.59
CA PHE A 86 1.72 -20.50 -8.64
C PHE A 86 0.92 -19.30 -9.14
N LEU A 87 -0.09 -19.59 -9.97
CA LEU A 87 -1.18 -18.69 -10.30
C LEU A 87 -2.39 -19.09 -9.46
N ALA A 88 -2.95 -18.17 -8.69
CA ALA A 88 -4.20 -18.39 -7.96
C ALA A 88 -5.30 -17.48 -8.49
N LYS A 89 -6.53 -18.01 -8.51
CA LYS A 89 -7.74 -17.26 -8.81
C LYS A 89 -8.65 -17.25 -7.61
N ALA A 90 -9.18 -16.07 -7.28
CA ALA A 90 -10.12 -15.89 -6.18
C ALA A 90 -11.32 -15.07 -6.62
N VAL A 91 -12.45 -15.28 -5.94
CA VAL A 91 -13.69 -14.54 -6.17
C VAL A 91 -14.23 -13.99 -4.86
N ALA A 92 -14.68 -12.74 -4.87
CA ALA A 92 -15.39 -12.13 -3.77
C ALA A 92 -16.89 -12.39 -3.92
N ILE A 93 -17.52 -12.83 -2.84
CA ILE A 93 -18.90 -13.32 -2.84
C ILE A 93 -19.66 -12.62 -1.72
N ARG A 94 -20.84 -12.14 -2.06
CA ARG A 94 -21.80 -11.61 -1.08
C ARG A 94 -22.48 -12.72 -0.27
N ALA A 95 -23.13 -12.34 0.81
CA ALA A 95 -23.87 -13.25 1.68
C ALA A 95 -25.01 -14.02 0.97
N ASP A 96 -25.54 -13.48 -0.12
CA ASP A 96 -26.55 -14.13 -0.98
C ASP A 96 -25.96 -15.12 -2.00
N GLY A 97 -24.63 -15.30 -2.01
CA GLY A 97 -23.93 -16.17 -2.93
C GLY A 97 -23.57 -15.51 -4.27
N MET A 98 -23.92 -14.24 -4.49
CA MET A 98 -23.56 -13.52 -5.70
C MET A 98 -22.07 -13.22 -5.74
N GLU A 99 -21.41 -13.63 -6.81
CA GLU A 99 -20.05 -13.19 -7.14
C GLU A 99 -20.08 -11.72 -7.55
N VAL A 100 -19.27 -10.90 -6.86
CA VAL A 100 -19.18 -9.45 -7.11
C VAL A 100 -17.84 -9.01 -7.66
N SER A 101 -16.83 -9.87 -7.59
CA SER A 101 -15.49 -9.59 -8.06
C SER A 101 -14.71 -10.88 -8.25
N ALA A 102 -13.73 -10.85 -9.15
CA ALA A 102 -12.73 -11.88 -9.32
C ALA A 102 -11.35 -11.26 -9.48
N ALA A 103 -10.31 -11.99 -9.10
CA ALA A 103 -8.93 -11.60 -9.37
C ALA A 103 -8.02 -12.82 -9.52
N GLU A 104 -6.96 -12.61 -10.27
CA GLU A 104 -5.85 -13.54 -10.44
C GLU A 104 -4.56 -12.88 -9.96
N ALA A 105 -3.71 -13.67 -9.28
CA ALA A 105 -2.40 -13.24 -8.80
C ALA A 105 -1.40 -14.39 -8.85
N MET A 106 -0.13 -14.05 -9.09
CA MET A 106 0.98 -14.99 -9.12
C MET A 106 1.89 -14.80 -7.90
N CYS A 107 2.60 -15.86 -7.53
CA CYS A 107 3.76 -15.80 -6.65
C CYS A 107 4.84 -16.72 -7.20
N LEU A 108 5.96 -16.14 -7.63
CA LEU A 108 7.05 -16.80 -8.35
C LEU A 108 8.35 -16.79 -7.52
N ASN A 109 9.22 -17.76 -7.81
CA ASN A 109 10.50 -17.96 -7.12
C ASN A 109 11.63 -17.01 -7.57
N ASP A 110 11.36 -16.08 -8.46
CA ASP A 110 12.29 -15.03 -8.90
C ASP A 110 12.02 -13.68 -8.24
N GLU A 111 10.94 -13.58 -7.44
CA GLU A 111 10.66 -12.41 -6.62
C GLU A 111 11.66 -12.31 -5.44
N GLU A 112 12.09 -11.10 -5.10
CA GLU A 112 13.12 -10.85 -4.08
C GLU A 112 12.81 -11.56 -2.75
N LYS A 113 11.56 -11.47 -2.28
CA LYS A 113 11.09 -12.11 -1.02
C LYS A 113 10.88 -13.62 -1.13
N TRP A 114 10.63 -14.15 -2.33
CA TRP A 114 10.18 -15.53 -2.54
C TRP A 114 11.22 -16.43 -3.21
N SER A 115 12.39 -15.88 -3.55
CA SER A 115 13.49 -16.62 -4.18
C SER A 115 14.25 -17.50 -3.19
N ALA A 116 14.84 -16.90 -2.17
CA ALA A 116 15.59 -17.57 -1.14
C ALA A 116 15.48 -16.84 0.19
N ARG A 117 15.70 -17.59 1.27
CA ARG A 117 15.77 -17.05 2.63
C ARG A 117 17.05 -17.52 3.31
N THR A 118 17.59 -16.69 4.19
CA THR A 118 18.74 -17.04 5.01
C THR A 118 18.42 -18.27 5.87
N LYS A 119 19.25 -19.30 5.75
CA LYS A 119 19.26 -20.45 6.63
C LYS A 119 20.02 -20.07 7.90
N TYR A 120 19.39 -20.28 9.04
CA TYR A 120 20.03 -20.11 10.35
C TYR A 120 20.18 -21.44 11.03
N GLU A 121 21.32 -21.63 11.70
CA GLU A 121 21.55 -22.73 12.64
C GLU A 121 21.81 -22.15 14.02
N TYR A 122 21.38 -22.88 15.05
CA TYR A 122 21.56 -22.50 16.44
C TYR A 122 22.75 -23.28 17.01
N LEU A 123 23.89 -22.61 17.18
CA LEU A 123 25.09 -23.24 17.74
C LEU A 123 25.09 -23.15 19.25
N TYR A 124 25.46 -24.25 19.90
CA TYR A 124 25.73 -24.28 21.33
C TYR A 124 27.01 -23.51 21.63
N VAL A 125 26.94 -22.60 22.60
CA VAL A 125 28.13 -21.90 23.11
C VAL A 125 28.72 -22.72 24.24
N LEU A 126 29.96 -23.18 24.07
CA LEU A 126 30.68 -23.96 25.07
C LEU A 126 31.36 -23.04 26.10
N LYS A 127 31.77 -23.61 27.23
CA LYS A 127 32.45 -22.88 28.32
C LYS A 127 33.82 -22.34 27.94
N ASP A 128 34.48 -22.94 26.96
CA ASP A 128 35.75 -22.47 26.39
C ASP A 128 35.57 -21.39 25.32
N GLY A 129 34.32 -20.99 25.05
CA GLY A 129 33.96 -19.98 24.04
C GLY A 129 33.83 -20.52 22.62
N THR A 130 34.10 -21.81 22.37
CA THR A 130 33.87 -22.42 21.06
C THR A 130 32.39 -22.67 20.81
N LYS A 131 32.02 -22.85 19.54
CA LYS A 131 30.63 -22.99 19.09
C LYS A 131 30.51 -24.22 18.21
N GLN A 132 29.47 -25.03 18.42
CA GLN A 132 29.19 -26.21 17.59
C GLN A 132 27.69 -26.41 17.38
N VAL A 133 27.32 -27.06 16.28
CA VAL A 133 25.91 -27.33 15.92
C VAL A 133 25.40 -28.55 16.67
N GLU A 134 26.21 -29.61 16.75
CA GLU A 134 25.89 -30.86 17.44
C GLU A 134 25.72 -30.67 18.95
N ASP A 135 24.74 -31.37 19.52
CA ASP A 135 24.43 -31.31 20.96
C ASP A 135 25.65 -31.76 21.79
N PRO A 136 26.32 -30.84 22.50
CA PRO A 136 27.51 -31.16 23.27
C PRO A 136 27.15 -31.88 24.56
N PRO A 137 28.12 -32.56 25.20
CA PRO A 137 27.96 -32.97 26.59
C PRO A 137 27.58 -31.79 27.49
N SER A 138 26.55 -31.97 28.33
CA SER A 138 25.97 -30.91 29.18
C SER A 138 26.99 -30.15 30.05
N ASN A 139 28.07 -30.82 30.46
CA ASN A 139 29.16 -30.22 31.25
C ASN A 139 30.01 -29.21 30.45
N MET A 140 30.01 -29.27 29.12
CA MET A 140 30.75 -28.37 28.23
C MET A 140 29.93 -27.13 27.84
N ILE A 141 28.60 -27.18 27.97
CA ILE A 141 27.69 -26.11 27.56
C ILE A 141 27.73 -24.93 28.55
N THR A 142 27.65 -23.72 28.01
CA THR A 142 27.35 -22.50 28.78
C THR A 142 25.86 -22.40 29.03
N TRP A 143 25.45 -22.34 30.29
CA TRP A 143 24.04 -22.30 30.70
C TRP A 143 23.64 -20.90 31.17
N VAL A 144 22.52 -20.40 30.68
CA VAL A 144 21.94 -19.10 31.06
C VAL A 144 20.57 -19.29 31.73
N ASP A 145 20.09 -18.29 32.47
CA ASP A 145 18.76 -18.32 33.05
C ASP A 145 17.68 -18.25 31.97
N ASN A 146 16.63 -19.05 32.13
CA ASN A 146 15.53 -19.12 31.17
C ASN A 146 14.56 -17.95 31.40
N PRO A 147 14.44 -16.99 30.46
CA PRO A 147 13.58 -15.82 30.63
C PRO A 147 12.10 -16.20 30.70
N ASN A 148 11.70 -17.33 30.13
CA ASN A 148 10.32 -17.80 30.11
C ASN A 148 9.98 -18.71 31.31
N LYS A 149 10.97 -19.18 32.07
CA LYS A 149 10.80 -20.11 33.20
C LYS A 149 11.76 -19.75 34.34
N PRO A 150 11.36 -18.85 35.26
CA PRO A 150 12.20 -18.42 36.38
C PRO A 150 12.73 -19.60 37.20
N GLY A 151 14.02 -19.59 37.52
CA GLY A 151 14.70 -20.65 38.28
C GLY A 151 15.11 -21.88 37.46
N LYS A 152 14.84 -21.92 36.15
CA LYS A 152 15.37 -22.94 35.24
C LYS A 152 16.50 -22.37 34.38
N LYS A 153 17.50 -23.19 34.09
CA LYS A 153 18.58 -22.86 33.15
C LYS A 153 18.25 -23.37 31.75
N MET A 154 18.83 -22.75 30.73
CA MET A 154 18.78 -23.21 29.33
C MET A 154 20.16 -23.10 28.68
N PRO A 155 20.47 -23.94 27.68
CA PRO A 155 21.74 -23.85 26.98
C PRO A 155 21.81 -22.51 26.22
N LEU A 156 22.93 -21.81 26.31
CA LEU A 156 23.19 -20.63 25.50
C LEU A 156 23.39 -21.08 24.05
N LYS A 157 22.49 -20.63 23.18
CA LYS A 157 22.58 -20.87 21.73
C LYS A 157 22.69 -19.55 20.98
N GLU A 158 23.53 -19.55 19.95
CA GLU A 158 23.70 -18.41 19.06
C GLU A 158 23.12 -18.73 17.69
N LYS A 159 22.23 -17.86 17.18
CA LYS A 159 21.66 -17.95 15.83
C LYS A 159 22.71 -17.42 14.84
N VAL A 160 23.27 -18.31 14.03
CA VAL A 160 24.27 -17.95 13.00
C VAL A 160 23.70 -18.24 11.62
N ALA A 161 23.91 -17.31 10.68
CA ALA A 161 23.55 -17.50 9.28
C ALA A 161 24.51 -18.49 8.63
N THR A 162 24.00 -19.60 8.11
CA THR A 162 24.80 -20.71 7.54
C THR A 162 24.62 -20.90 6.03
N GLY A 163 23.79 -20.06 5.40
CA GLY A 163 23.62 -20.04 3.94
C GLY A 163 22.25 -19.53 3.53
N GLU A 164 21.83 -19.88 2.33
CA GLU A 164 20.52 -19.56 1.77
C GLU A 164 19.79 -20.85 1.36
N VAL A 165 18.48 -20.86 1.55
CA VAL A 165 17.60 -21.95 1.10
C VAL A 165 16.47 -21.38 0.27
N LYS A 166 16.12 -22.05 -0.82
CA LYS A 166 14.97 -21.68 -1.65
C LYS A 166 13.69 -21.72 -0.82
N VAL A 167 12.77 -20.80 -1.08
CA VAL A 167 11.48 -20.81 -0.42
C VAL A 167 10.67 -22.03 -0.91
N PRO A 168 10.10 -22.84 0.00
CA PRO A 168 9.33 -24.01 -0.38
C PRO A 168 8.09 -23.67 -1.24
N LEU A 169 7.81 -24.49 -2.26
CA LEU A 169 6.70 -24.28 -3.21
C LEU A 169 5.34 -24.08 -2.53
N PHE A 170 5.06 -24.76 -1.42
CA PHE A 170 3.78 -24.57 -0.72
C PHE A 170 3.61 -23.17 -0.13
N GLN A 171 4.70 -22.46 0.19
CA GLN A 171 4.64 -21.07 0.68
C GLN A 171 4.34 -20.12 -0.48
N LEU A 172 4.96 -20.32 -1.65
CA LEU A 172 4.61 -19.58 -2.87
C LEU A 172 3.14 -19.79 -3.23
N ARG A 173 2.67 -21.04 -3.16
CA ARG A 173 1.25 -21.38 -3.37
C ARG A 173 0.34 -20.63 -2.40
N SER A 174 0.68 -20.63 -1.11
CA SER A 174 -0.08 -19.92 -0.08
C SER A 174 -0.13 -18.42 -0.36
N MET A 175 0.98 -17.81 -0.80
CA MET A 175 0.98 -16.38 -1.09
C MET A 175 0.27 -15.98 -2.36
N ALA A 176 0.36 -16.77 -3.42
CA ALA A 176 -0.46 -16.53 -4.62
C ALA A 176 -1.95 -16.46 -4.24
N GLN A 177 -2.40 -17.35 -3.35
CA GLN A 177 -3.78 -17.36 -2.84
C GLN A 177 -4.12 -16.10 -2.04
N THR A 178 -3.24 -15.68 -1.12
CA THR A 178 -3.46 -14.46 -0.32
C THR A 178 -3.54 -13.22 -1.22
N ARG A 179 -2.62 -13.07 -2.18
CA ARG A 179 -2.61 -11.97 -3.17
C ARG A 179 -3.91 -11.93 -3.98
N ALA A 180 -4.31 -13.08 -4.52
CA ALA A 180 -5.54 -13.17 -5.31
C ALA A 180 -6.77 -12.78 -4.49
N CYS A 181 -6.86 -13.26 -3.24
CA CYS A 181 -7.97 -12.94 -2.35
C CYS A 181 -8.01 -11.45 -1.96
N ALA A 182 -6.86 -10.86 -1.59
CA ALA A 182 -6.77 -9.44 -1.26
C ALA A 182 -7.15 -8.55 -2.46
N LYS A 183 -6.66 -8.90 -3.66
CA LYS A 183 -6.98 -8.22 -4.91
C LYS A 183 -8.45 -8.33 -5.30
N ALA A 184 -9.08 -9.50 -5.11
CA ALA A 184 -10.51 -9.68 -5.38
C ALA A 184 -11.38 -8.78 -4.50
N LEU A 185 -11.04 -8.66 -3.20
CA LEU A 185 -11.71 -7.75 -2.27
C LEU A 185 -11.44 -6.28 -2.62
N ARG A 186 -10.18 -5.93 -2.94
CA ARG A 186 -9.77 -4.59 -3.36
C ARG A 186 -10.63 -4.04 -4.49
N ASN A 187 -10.85 -4.83 -5.53
CA ASN A 187 -11.55 -4.40 -6.74
C ASN A 187 -12.94 -3.78 -6.46
N VAL A 188 -13.61 -4.17 -5.36
CA VAL A 188 -14.94 -3.66 -5.00
C VAL A 188 -14.97 -2.83 -3.72
N LEU A 189 -13.93 -2.88 -2.88
CA LEU A 189 -13.90 -2.21 -1.57
C LEU A 189 -12.86 -1.09 -1.46
N ALA A 190 -11.96 -0.92 -2.44
CA ALA A 190 -10.87 0.04 -2.38
C ALA A 190 -11.31 1.48 -2.11
N TRP A 191 -12.47 1.88 -2.62
CA TRP A 191 -12.99 3.24 -2.42
C TRP A 191 -13.31 3.54 -0.94
N VAL A 192 -13.75 2.55 -0.16
CA VAL A 192 -13.98 2.68 1.29
C VAL A 192 -12.65 2.84 2.03
N VAL A 193 -11.63 2.10 1.60
CA VAL A 193 -10.26 2.19 2.14
C VAL A 193 -9.64 3.56 1.89
N VAL A 194 -9.86 4.12 0.69
CA VAL A 194 -9.44 5.49 0.34
C VAL A 194 -10.18 6.52 1.20
N LEU A 195 -11.50 6.37 1.40
CA LEU A 195 -12.27 7.23 2.30
C LEU A 195 -11.76 7.18 3.75
N ALA A 196 -11.21 6.05 4.18
CA ALA A 196 -10.59 5.89 5.50
C ALA A 196 -9.16 6.47 5.60
N GLY A 197 -8.61 6.99 4.50
CA GLY A 197 -7.29 7.61 4.45
C GLY A 197 -6.12 6.64 4.22
N TYR A 198 -6.38 5.45 3.67
CA TYR A 198 -5.36 4.41 3.47
C TYR A 198 -5.10 4.15 1.98
N ARG A 199 -3.93 3.57 1.67
CA ARG A 199 -3.61 3.18 0.30
C ARG A 199 -4.39 1.91 -0.10
N PRO A 200 -5.04 1.91 -1.27
CA PRO A 200 -5.86 0.78 -1.70
C PRO A 200 -5.04 -0.36 -2.32
N THR A 201 -3.72 -0.25 -2.42
CA THR A 201 -2.87 -1.36 -2.86
C THR A 201 -2.73 -2.36 -1.69
N PRO A 202 -3.07 -3.65 -1.88
CA PRO A 202 -2.84 -4.66 -0.87
C PRO A 202 -1.36 -4.76 -0.50
N ALA A 203 -1.07 -4.99 0.78
CA ALA A 203 0.29 -5.15 1.28
C ALA A 203 1.02 -6.32 0.61
N GLU A 204 0.29 -7.36 0.22
CA GLU A 204 0.85 -8.56 -0.43
C GLU A 204 1.39 -8.30 -1.84
N GLU A 205 0.98 -7.20 -2.49
CA GLU A 205 1.43 -6.77 -3.82
C GLU A 205 2.65 -5.83 -3.74
N LEU A 206 3.19 -5.59 -2.54
CA LEU A 206 4.33 -4.70 -2.35
C LEU A 206 5.66 -5.45 -2.45
N ASP A 207 6.36 -5.19 -3.55
CA ASP A 207 7.76 -5.56 -3.75
C ASP A 207 8.64 -4.46 -3.14
N GLY A 208 9.26 -4.78 -2.01
CA GLY A 208 10.07 -3.85 -1.23
C GLY A 208 10.16 -4.25 0.24
N GLN A 209 11.26 -3.90 0.88
CA GLN A 209 11.63 -4.30 2.25
C GLN A 209 10.56 -3.91 3.29
N THR A 210 9.64 -4.82 3.57
CA THR A 210 8.92 -4.87 4.85
C THR A 210 9.78 -5.71 5.78
N HIS A 211 10.72 -5.08 6.50
CA HIS A 211 11.45 -5.77 7.56
C HIS A 211 10.48 -6.12 8.69
N ASP A 212 10.17 -7.41 8.86
CA ASP A 212 9.54 -7.94 10.08
C ASP A 212 10.13 -9.33 10.37
N GLU A 213 11.21 -9.41 11.16
CA GLU A 213 11.44 -10.58 12.01
C GLU A 213 10.73 -10.34 13.37
N PRO A 214 10.06 -11.34 13.96
CA PRO A 214 9.35 -11.17 15.23
C PRO A 214 10.30 -11.18 16.45
N GLN A 215 10.31 -10.12 17.25
CA GLN A 215 10.85 -10.10 18.63
C GLN A 215 9.75 -9.80 19.66
N ALA A 216 9.75 -10.56 20.76
CA ALA A 216 8.87 -10.39 21.93
C ALA A 216 9.36 -9.25 22.85
N GLN A 217 8.41 -8.60 23.54
CA GLN A 217 8.37 -7.18 23.98
C GLN A 217 9.08 -6.81 25.32
N ALA A 218 9.44 -5.51 25.46
CA ALA A 218 9.05 -4.63 26.59
C ALA A 218 9.33 -3.13 26.25
N PRO A 219 8.61 -2.15 26.84
CA PRO A 219 8.30 -0.86 26.20
C PRO A 219 9.31 0.27 26.48
N GLN A 220 9.64 1.09 25.48
CA GLN A 220 10.00 2.50 25.70
C GLN A 220 10.01 3.40 24.45
N GLU A 221 9.90 4.68 24.77
CA GLU A 221 9.55 5.89 24.03
C GLU A 221 10.28 6.22 22.71
N THR A 222 9.53 6.99 21.93
CA THR A 222 9.81 7.75 20.71
C THR A 222 11.21 8.37 20.61
N LYS A 223 11.89 8.10 19.49
CA LYS A 223 12.69 9.07 18.69
C LYS A 223 13.22 8.44 17.39
N ALA A 224 12.91 9.07 16.26
CA ALA A 224 13.57 8.92 14.94
C ALA A 224 15.07 9.28 15.06
N PRO A 225 16.02 8.84 14.18
CA PRO A 225 15.97 9.09 12.71
C PRO A 225 16.86 8.18 11.77
N LEU A 226 16.84 8.53 10.46
CA LEU A 226 17.86 8.31 9.39
C LEU A 226 17.86 7.00 8.56
N GLN A 227 17.69 7.16 7.25
CA GLN A 227 18.12 6.26 6.17
C GLN A 227 19.43 6.77 5.53
N GLU A 228 20.22 5.86 4.93
CA GLU A 228 20.80 5.93 3.56
C GLU A 228 21.73 4.70 3.28
N PRO A 229 22.11 4.29 2.03
CA PRO A 229 22.39 5.15 0.84
C PRO A 229 22.08 4.66 -0.61
N GLN A 230 21.71 5.64 -1.47
CA GLN A 230 22.16 5.96 -2.86
C GLN A 230 21.83 5.03 -4.07
N LYS A 231 21.44 5.54 -5.26
CA LYS A 231 22.29 6.39 -6.15
C LYS A 231 21.56 7.18 -7.29
N LYS A 232 21.80 8.51 -7.29
CA LYS A 232 22.03 9.52 -8.38
C LYS A 232 21.13 9.60 -9.63
N SER A 233 20.42 10.74 -9.73
CA SER A 233 20.72 11.75 -10.77
C SER A 233 20.43 13.17 -10.26
N THR A 234 21.23 14.14 -10.71
CA THR A 234 21.43 15.47 -10.13
C THR A 234 20.35 16.50 -10.51
N LYS A 235 19.63 17.04 -9.51
CA LYS A 235 19.19 18.44 -9.41
C LYS A 235 19.07 18.81 -7.93
N LYS A 236 19.39 20.06 -7.62
CA LYS A 236 19.72 20.57 -6.28
C LYS A 236 18.43 20.77 -5.46
N GLU A 237 18.01 19.76 -4.71
CA GLU A 237 16.85 19.79 -3.81
C GLU A 237 17.10 20.66 -2.57
N ALA A 238 16.15 21.55 -2.29
CA ALA A 238 16.04 22.28 -1.05
C ALA A 238 15.29 21.42 -0.03
N ALA A 239 15.82 21.31 1.18
CA ALA A 239 15.26 20.48 2.24
C ALA A 239 13.80 20.87 2.57
N GLY A 240 12.87 19.92 2.44
CA GLY A 240 11.48 20.05 2.88
C GLY A 240 10.41 20.07 1.77
N GLU A 241 10.77 19.84 0.50
CA GLU A 241 9.79 19.69 -0.59
C GLU A 241 9.07 18.33 -0.54
N GLN A 242 7.74 18.37 -0.64
CA GLN A 242 6.81 17.24 -0.79
C GLN A 242 6.12 17.37 -2.14
N THR A 243 5.74 16.26 -2.78
CA THR A 243 5.04 16.28 -4.07
C THR A 243 3.75 15.47 -4.01
N VAL A 244 2.69 15.96 -4.64
CA VAL A 244 1.38 15.29 -4.75
C VAL A 244 0.81 15.46 -6.16
N SER A 245 0.18 14.42 -6.72
CA SER A 245 -0.50 14.50 -8.02
C SER A 245 -2.02 14.54 -7.81
N VAL A 246 -2.67 15.63 -8.21
CA VAL A 246 -4.08 15.91 -7.92
C VAL A 246 -4.80 16.57 -9.10
N LEU A 247 -6.13 16.42 -9.14
CA LEU A 247 -6.98 17.30 -9.95
C LEU A 247 -7.21 18.60 -9.19
N ILE A 248 -7.05 19.72 -9.90
CA ILE A 248 -7.25 21.05 -9.34
C ILE A 248 -8.73 21.44 -9.48
N LYS A 249 -9.33 21.93 -8.40
CA LYS A 249 -10.73 22.35 -8.35
C LYS A 249 -10.91 23.84 -8.63
N ASN A 250 -10.06 24.69 -8.06
CA ASN A 250 -10.16 26.14 -8.21
C ASN A 250 -8.82 26.85 -7.92
N VAL A 251 -8.66 28.05 -8.47
CA VAL A 251 -7.54 28.97 -8.16
C VAL A 251 -8.11 30.34 -7.79
N GLU A 252 -7.84 30.80 -6.57
CA GLU A 252 -8.24 32.12 -6.07
C GLU A 252 -7.05 33.07 -6.01
N ALA A 253 -7.24 34.34 -6.40
CA ALA A 253 -6.22 35.38 -6.30
C ALA A 253 -6.63 36.45 -5.28
N LYS A 254 -5.70 36.82 -4.38
CA LYS A 254 -5.91 37.88 -3.39
C LYS A 254 -4.75 38.87 -3.38
N ALA A 255 -5.06 40.15 -3.60
CA ALA A 255 -4.09 41.23 -3.44
C ALA A 255 -3.88 41.57 -1.96
N GLY A 256 -2.65 41.91 -1.59
CA GLY A 256 -2.25 42.34 -0.26
C GLY A 256 -1.10 43.35 -0.30
N GLU A 257 -0.81 43.97 0.84
CA GLU A 257 0.31 44.89 0.99
C GLU A 257 1.04 44.58 2.30
N LYS A 258 2.36 44.42 2.26
CA LYS A 258 3.20 44.23 3.45
C LYS A 258 4.47 45.07 3.31
N ASN A 259 4.77 45.88 4.31
CA ASN A 259 5.91 46.81 4.32
C ASN A 259 5.97 47.72 3.07
N GLY A 260 4.82 48.23 2.62
CA GLY A 260 4.72 49.14 1.45
C GLY A 260 4.89 48.47 0.08
N LYS A 261 5.09 47.13 0.03
CA LYS A 261 5.11 46.37 -1.22
C LYS A 261 3.80 45.62 -1.41
N LYS A 262 3.13 45.89 -2.54
CA LYS A 262 1.94 45.15 -2.96
C LYS A 262 2.34 43.77 -3.49
N TYR A 263 1.57 42.76 -3.15
CA TYR A 263 1.74 41.39 -3.64
C TYR A 263 0.38 40.77 -3.96
N THR A 264 0.38 39.76 -4.81
CA THR A 264 -0.79 38.91 -5.06
C THR A 264 -0.43 37.50 -4.64
N ILE A 265 -1.29 36.88 -3.84
CA ILE A 265 -1.17 35.46 -3.49
C ILE A 265 -2.24 34.67 -4.22
N TYR A 266 -1.82 33.56 -4.83
CA TYR A 266 -2.70 32.59 -5.48
C TYR A 266 -2.88 31.38 -4.56
N SER A 267 -4.14 31.01 -4.32
CA SER A 267 -4.53 29.84 -3.53
C SER A 267 -5.14 28.80 -4.46
N ILE A 268 -4.45 27.69 -4.64
CA ILE A 268 -4.85 26.56 -5.47
C ILE A 268 -5.49 25.51 -4.56
N PHE A 269 -6.70 25.10 -4.90
CA PHE A 269 -7.45 24.09 -4.16
C PHE A 269 -7.58 22.83 -5.00
N ASP A 270 -7.24 21.68 -4.44
CA ASP A 270 -7.50 20.41 -5.09
C ASP A 270 -8.95 19.94 -4.88
N VAL A 271 -9.33 18.85 -5.54
CA VAL A 271 -10.67 18.24 -5.40
C VAL A 271 -10.96 17.71 -4.00
N ALA A 272 -9.92 17.40 -3.20
CA ALA A 272 -10.05 16.99 -1.80
C ALA A 272 -10.23 18.19 -0.84
N GLY A 273 -10.03 19.42 -1.33
CA GLY A 273 -10.16 20.65 -0.56
C GLY A 273 -8.86 21.10 0.11
N GLU A 274 -7.73 20.45 -0.17
CA GLU A 274 -6.43 20.89 0.32
C GLU A 274 -5.99 22.17 -0.41
N LYS A 275 -5.38 23.08 0.35
CA LYS A 275 -4.99 24.41 -0.13
C LYS A 275 -3.47 24.52 -0.26
N TYR A 276 -3.04 24.96 -1.43
CA TYR A 276 -1.64 25.23 -1.77
C TYR A 276 -1.46 26.69 -2.19
N GLY A 277 -0.50 27.39 -1.59
CA GLY A 277 -0.27 28.81 -1.84
C GLY A 277 0.96 29.07 -2.71
N THR A 278 0.85 30.00 -3.66
CA THR A 278 2.00 30.52 -4.42
C THR A 278 1.90 32.03 -4.63
N PHE A 279 3.04 32.69 -4.81
CA PHE A 279 3.12 34.09 -5.26
C PHE A 279 3.53 34.18 -6.73
N ASP A 280 3.77 33.04 -7.39
CA ASP A 280 4.14 32.96 -8.79
C ASP A 280 2.88 32.83 -9.66
N GLU A 281 2.68 33.81 -10.53
CA GLU A 281 1.54 33.86 -11.45
C GLU A 281 1.60 32.75 -12.51
N ALA A 282 2.79 32.34 -12.95
CA ALA A 282 2.94 31.29 -13.95
C ALA A 282 2.47 29.93 -13.42
N LEU A 283 2.74 29.64 -12.15
CA LEU A 283 2.23 28.43 -11.48
C LEU A 283 0.70 28.48 -11.33
N ALA A 284 0.14 29.67 -11.08
CA ALA A 284 -1.31 29.86 -11.01
C ALA A 284 -1.98 29.69 -12.37
N ASP A 285 -1.37 30.17 -13.46
CA ASP A 285 -1.86 29.99 -14.82
C ASP A 285 -1.77 28.54 -15.29
N LEU A 286 -0.70 27.83 -14.91
CA LEU A 286 -0.57 26.41 -15.18
C LEU A 286 -1.64 25.60 -14.43
N ALA A 287 -1.94 25.97 -13.18
CA ALA A 287 -3.05 25.40 -12.44
C ALA A 287 -4.43 25.67 -13.09
N ARG A 288 -4.67 26.87 -13.63
CA ARG A 288 -5.89 27.18 -14.41
C ARG A 288 -5.98 26.36 -15.69
N THR A 289 -4.83 26.15 -16.35
CA THR A 289 -4.74 25.28 -17.53
C THR A 289 -5.11 23.85 -17.19
N ALA A 290 -4.62 23.32 -16.05
CA ALA A 290 -5.01 22.01 -15.53
C ALA A 290 -6.52 21.88 -15.34
N ILE A 291 -7.17 22.91 -14.77
CA ILE A 291 -8.63 22.95 -14.59
C ILE A 291 -9.34 22.91 -15.95
N HIS A 292 -8.93 23.76 -16.90
CA HIS A 292 -9.60 23.86 -18.19
C HIS A 292 -9.43 22.61 -19.07
N THR A 293 -8.30 21.91 -18.93
CA THR A 293 -7.96 20.70 -19.70
C THR A 293 -8.29 19.40 -18.96
N GLU A 294 -8.79 19.50 -17.72
CA GLU A 294 -9.07 18.38 -16.81
C GLU A 294 -7.85 17.44 -16.60
N GLN A 295 -6.64 18.00 -16.66
CA GLN A 295 -5.40 17.26 -16.47
C GLN A 295 -5.01 17.15 -15.00
N ILE A 296 -4.37 16.03 -14.64
CA ILE A 296 -3.75 15.86 -13.32
C ILE A 296 -2.51 16.75 -13.25
N ALA A 297 -2.44 17.57 -12.20
CA ALA A 297 -1.28 18.39 -11.90
C ALA A 297 -0.46 17.74 -10.78
N THR A 298 0.84 17.64 -10.98
CA THR A 298 1.81 17.28 -9.96
C THR A 298 2.30 18.56 -9.29
N ILE A 299 1.95 18.75 -8.02
CA ILE A 299 2.28 19.92 -7.21
C ILE A 299 3.40 19.56 -6.25
N THR A 300 4.54 20.23 -6.36
CA THR A 300 5.62 20.19 -5.37
C THR A 300 5.51 21.39 -4.45
N PHE A 301 5.56 21.19 -3.14
CA PHE A 301 5.37 22.21 -2.14
C PHE A 301 6.20 21.97 -0.88
N THR A 302 6.42 23.01 -0.10
CA THR A 302 7.06 22.94 1.23
C THR A 302 6.07 23.36 2.31
N ASP A 303 6.08 22.69 3.46
CA ASP A 303 5.30 23.12 4.64
C ASP A 303 5.96 24.33 5.31
N GLY A 304 5.28 25.47 5.30
CA GLY A 304 5.74 26.70 5.95
C GLY A 304 4.79 27.17 7.06
N GLN A 305 5.21 28.20 7.80
CA GLN A 305 4.41 28.82 8.88
C GLN A 305 3.03 29.32 8.42
N TYR A 306 2.85 29.55 7.12
CA TYR A 306 1.61 30.06 6.52
C TYR A 306 0.87 29.02 5.68
N GLY A 307 1.23 27.74 5.80
CA GLY A 307 0.65 26.62 5.05
C GLY A 307 1.58 26.08 3.95
N LYS A 308 1.03 25.21 3.10
CA LYS A 308 1.72 24.54 1.99
C LYS A 308 2.07 25.54 0.90
N ARG A 309 3.36 25.81 0.70
CA ARG A 309 3.84 26.74 -0.34
C ARG A 309 4.34 25.98 -1.56
N ILE A 310 3.73 26.20 -2.72
CA ILE A 310 4.14 25.56 -3.97
C ILE A 310 5.50 26.08 -4.38
N THR A 311 6.35 25.15 -4.82
CA THR A 311 7.69 25.38 -5.34
C THR A 311 7.82 24.91 -6.79
N ALA A 312 7.04 23.92 -7.22
CA ALA A 312 6.88 23.54 -8.62
C ALA A 312 5.47 23.00 -8.90
N LEU A 313 5.02 23.11 -10.15
CA LEU A 313 3.78 22.51 -10.63
C LEU A 313 4.01 22.05 -12.06
N ASP A 314 3.70 20.79 -12.34
CA ASP A 314 3.84 20.18 -13.66
C ASP A 314 2.52 19.51 -14.06
N LEU A 315 2.12 19.62 -15.32
CA LEU A 315 0.96 18.90 -15.84
C LEU A 315 1.41 17.54 -16.38
N THR A 316 0.78 16.47 -15.94
CA THR A 316 1.07 15.14 -16.47
C THR A 316 0.45 15.02 -17.86
N GLU A 317 1.27 14.77 -18.90
CA GLU A 317 0.76 14.60 -20.26
C GLU A 317 -0.22 13.42 -20.33
N ARG A 318 -1.38 13.67 -20.95
CA ARG A 318 -2.34 12.62 -21.30
C ARG A 318 -1.73 11.83 -22.46
N GLU A 319 -1.39 10.56 -22.25
CA GLU A 319 -1.08 9.68 -23.38
C GLU A 319 -2.29 9.70 -24.34
N PRO A 320 -2.11 9.92 -25.65
CA PRO A 320 -3.20 9.90 -26.60
C PRO A 320 -3.78 8.48 -26.64
N GLY A 321 -4.90 8.32 -25.94
CA GLY A 321 -5.64 7.07 -25.88
C GLY A 321 -6.15 6.69 -27.27
N ILE A 322 -5.90 5.43 -27.60
CA ILE A 322 -6.60 4.65 -28.62
C ILE A 322 -8.10 4.83 -28.42
N ASP A 323 -8.77 5.38 -29.44
CA ASP A 323 -10.22 5.50 -29.50
C ASP A 323 -10.88 4.12 -29.38
N GLY A 324 -11.88 4.04 -28.50
CA GLY A 324 -12.90 3.00 -28.46
C GLY A 324 -14.26 3.66 -28.39
#